data_AF-A0A1Z4GJU5-F1
#
_entry.id   AF-A0A1Z4GJU5-F1
#
_cell.length_a   1.000
_cell.length_b   1.000
_cell.length_c   1.000
_cell.angle_alpha   90.00
_cell.angle_beta   90.00
_cell.angle_gamma   90.00
#
_symmetry.space_group_name_H-M   'P 1'
#
loop_
_entity.id
_entity.type
_entity.pdbx_description
1 polymer ?
#
loop_
_entity_poly.entity_id
_entity_poly.type
_entity_poly.pdbx_seq_one_letter_code
_entity_poly.pdbx_strand_id
1 'polypeptide(L)'
;MDKQSIYDTWVPMNSIWSPWVKPVLFAHLPRSLPAITPLPTPDLSWLPNVREGKAIVVDLPGVESVYLGLALAAKGYRPVPLFNAYPLPTAFIQERNLSLEKIKQFTRVDVESILAALYQGCSTLQQLNLPDNAPPAFLLDTHRQGHSLAFQFVPENLFDNRSVVFTTDFPSVDFLTAQSIMSMIVVRQRDRKFTSDLTYILHTWQQAKMPLEYKRLADQYPAQPLKIWAFPGLGIWVRLIAHLTLMSNSTGGFGGFIHTSSSG
;
A
#
# COMPACT_ATOMS: atom_id res chain seq x y z
N MET A 1 21.37 1.20 8.37
CA MET A 1 21.20 -0.07 7.65
C MET A 1 21.48 0.18 6.19
N ASP A 2 22.13 -0.75 5.49
CA ASP A 2 22.31 -0.66 4.03
C ASP A 2 21.01 -1.04 3.29
N LYS A 3 20.97 -0.79 1.97
CA LYS A 3 19.80 -1.01 1.11
C LYS A 3 19.32 -2.46 1.11
N GLN A 4 20.24 -3.41 1.05
CA GLN A 4 19.91 -4.83 0.98
C GLN A 4 19.31 -5.29 2.29
N SER A 5 19.93 -4.92 3.42
CA SER A 5 19.40 -5.23 4.76
C SER A 5 17.99 -4.68 5.01
N ILE A 6 17.69 -3.47 4.49
CA ILE A 6 16.34 -2.90 4.57
C ILE A 6 15.36 -3.73 3.75
N TYR A 7 15.71 -4.05 2.50
CA TYR A 7 14.86 -4.84 1.62
C TYR A 7 14.59 -6.24 2.18
N ASP A 8 15.63 -6.96 2.61
CA ASP A 8 15.53 -8.33 3.13
C ASP A 8 14.71 -8.43 4.42
N THR A 9 14.64 -7.33 5.20
CA THR A 9 13.80 -7.28 6.41
C THR A 9 12.30 -7.36 6.06
N TRP A 10 11.89 -6.74 4.95
CA TRP A 10 10.51 -6.77 4.46
C TRP A 10 10.25 -7.89 3.46
N VAL A 11 11.30 -8.40 2.82
CA VAL A 11 11.25 -9.40 1.74
C VAL A 11 12.17 -10.58 2.09
N PRO A 12 11.88 -11.33 3.16
CA PRO A 12 12.71 -12.46 3.57
C PRO A 12 12.71 -13.54 2.47
N MET A 13 13.90 -14.02 2.10
CA MET A 13 14.09 -14.92 0.95
C MET A 13 13.20 -16.16 0.96
N ASN A 14 12.92 -16.71 2.14
CA ASN A 14 12.15 -17.95 2.30
C ASN A 14 10.64 -17.72 2.41
N SER A 15 10.17 -16.47 2.55
CA SER A 15 8.73 -16.25 2.65
C SER A 15 8.05 -16.39 1.30
N ILE A 16 7.00 -17.20 1.28
CA ILE A 16 6.11 -17.38 0.11
C ILE A 16 5.43 -16.08 -0.32
N TRP A 17 5.42 -15.05 0.55
CA TRP A 17 4.80 -13.76 0.27
C TRP A 17 5.74 -12.72 -0.33
N SER A 18 7.06 -12.97 -0.26
CA SER A 18 8.11 -12.07 -0.77
C SER A 18 7.94 -11.67 -2.24
N PRO A 19 7.55 -12.57 -3.18
CA PRO A 19 7.32 -12.20 -4.57
C PRO A 19 6.24 -11.12 -4.79
N TRP A 20 5.35 -10.92 -3.82
CA TRP A 20 4.24 -9.97 -3.92
C TRP A 20 4.60 -8.57 -3.42
N VAL A 21 5.74 -8.40 -2.73
CA VAL A 21 6.18 -7.08 -2.24
C VAL A 21 6.57 -6.19 -3.43
N LYS A 22 6.09 -4.94 -3.44
CA LYS A 22 6.48 -3.94 -4.45
C LYS A 22 7.86 -3.36 -4.11
N PRO A 23 8.88 -3.51 -4.99
CA PRO A 23 10.24 -3.08 -4.68
C PRO A 23 10.47 -1.57 -4.82
N VAL A 24 9.50 -0.83 -5.38
CA VAL A 24 9.65 0.58 -5.78
C VAL A 24 10.20 1.44 -4.65
N LEU A 25 9.56 1.42 -3.48
CA LEU A 25 10.01 2.24 -2.35
C LEU A 25 11.38 1.83 -1.82
N PHE A 26 11.66 0.53 -1.76
CA PHE A 26 12.95 0.02 -1.31
C PHE A 26 14.10 0.39 -2.24
N ALA A 27 13.82 0.59 -3.54
CA ALA A 27 14.82 1.06 -4.48
C ALA A 27 15.36 2.46 -4.13
N HIS A 28 14.58 3.26 -3.40
CA HIS A 28 14.89 4.61 -2.95
C HIS A 28 15.43 4.69 -1.51
N LEU A 29 15.61 3.55 -0.83
CA LEU A 29 16.22 3.47 0.50
C LEU A 29 17.68 2.97 0.43
N PRO A 30 18.53 3.36 1.40
CA PRO A 30 18.33 4.43 2.39
C PRO A 30 18.50 5.82 1.74
N ARG A 31 17.86 6.83 2.33
CA ARG A 31 18.04 8.26 2.02
C ARG A 31 17.70 9.11 3.24
N SER A 32 17.89 10.42 3.16
CA SER A 32 17.36 11.35 4.18
C SER A 32 15.83 11.29 4.17
N LEU A 33 15.24 11.06 5.33
CA LEU A 33 13.80 10.84 5.53
C LEU A 33 13.27 11.75 6.64
N PRO A 34 11.97 12.09 6.62
CA PRO A 34 11.37 12.86 7.69
C PRO A 34 11.41 12.10 9.01
N ALA A 35 11.59 12.83 10.11
CA ALA A 35 11.26 12.31 11.42
C ALA A 35 9.74 12.12 11.48
N ILE A 36 9.31 10.89 11.70
CA ILE A 36 7.90 10.58 11.94
C ILE A 36 7.75 10.06 13.37
N THR A 37 6.64 10.42 14.00
CA THR A 37 6.28 9.90 15.32
C THR A 37 5.63 8.52 15.14
N PRO A 38 6.09 7.48 15.86
CA PRO A 38 5.40 6.20 15.90
C PRO A 38 3.95 6.36 16.31
N LEU A 39 3.05 5.69 15.59
CA LEU A 39 1.63 5.70 15.92
C LEU A 39 1.34 4.72 17.07
N PRO A 40 0.36 5.02 17.93
CA PRO A 40 -0.07 4.07 18.95
C PRO A 40 -0.58 2.79 18.30
N THR A 41 -0.30 1.65 18.95
CA THR A 41 -0.82 0.36 18.50
C THR A 41 -2.34 0.35 18.67
N PRO A 42 -3.13 0.09 17.60
CA PRO A 42 -4.58 0.03 17.70
C PRO A 42 -5.03 -1.21 18.48
N ASP A 43 -6.29 -1.23 18.92
CA ASP A 43 -6.87 -2.45 19.46
C ASP A 43 -7.01 -3.51 18.37
N LEU A 44 -6.44 -4.68 18.64
CA LEU A 44 -6.40 -5.85 17.75
C LEU A 44 -7.13 -7.05 18.37
N SER A 45 -7.96 -6.83 19.39
CA SER A 45 -8.80 -7.87 20.03
C SER A 45 -9.74 -8.58 19.06
N TRP A 46 -10.09 -7.94 17.94
CA TRP A 46 -10.93 -8.47 16.88
C TRP A 46 -10.20 -9.42 15.91
N LEU A 47 -8.86 -9.51 15.99
CA LEU A 47 -8.10 -10.33 15.05
C LEU A 47 -8.42 -11.82 15.21
N PRO A 48 -8.58 -12.54 14.09
CA PRO A 48 -8.69 -13.99 14.13
C PRO A 48 -7.33 -14.58 14.49
N ASN A 49 -7.35 -15.82 14.99
CA ASN A 49 -6.12 -16.59 15.16
C ASN A 49 -5.47 -16.82 13.79
N VAL A 50 -4.15 -16.69 13.70
CA VAL A 50 -3.40 -16.90 12.44
C VAL A 50 -3.64 -18.29 11.82
N ARG A 51 -4.05 -19.28 12.61
CA ARG A 51 -4.40 -20.64 12.15
C ARG A 51 -5.75 -20.73 11.45
N GLU A 52 -6.59 -19.71 11.53
CA GLU A 52 -7.89 -19.67 10.84
C GLU A 52 -7.76 -19.39 9.34
N GLY A 53 -6.54 -19.21 8.83
CA GLY A 53 -6.30 -19.05 7.40
C GLY A 53 -6.88 -17.73 6.86
N LYS A 54 -6.89 -16.67 7.65
CA LYS A 54 -7.36 -15.35 7.20
C LYS A 54 -6.18 -14.51 6.76
N ALA A 55 -6.25 -13.94 5.57
CA ALA A 55 -5.33 -12.89 5.12
C ALA A 55 -5.98 -11.51 5.33
N ILE A 56 -5.14 -10.48 5.42
CA ILE A 56 -5.59 -9.12 5.71
C ILE A 56 -5.18 -8.20 4.55
N VAL A 57 -6.11 -7.38 4.08
CA VAL A 57 -5.81 -6.23 3.22
C VAL A 57 -5.94 -4.97 4.06
N VAL A 58 -4.83 -4.30 4.32
CA VAL A 58 -4.78 -3.02 5.01
C VAL A 58 -4.87 -1.90 3.98
N ASP A 59 -6.03 -1.24 3.89
CA ASP A 59 -6.23 -0.05 3.07
C ASP A 59 -6.43 1.14 4.02
N LEU A 60 -5.31 1.68 4.51
CA LEU A 60 -5.27 2.83 5.42
C LEU A 60 -4.38 3.95 4.85
N PRO A 61 -4.56 5.20 5.32
CA PRO A 61 -3.72 6.33 4.90
C PRO A 61 -2.23 6.16 5.22
N GLY A 62 -1.38 6.20 4.19
CA GLY A 62 0.07 6.32 4.28
C GLY A 62 0.71 5.52 5.42
N VAL A 63 1.29 6.23 6.39
CA VAL A 63 2.01 5.63 7.54
C VAL A 63 1.16 4.72 8.40
N GLU A 64 -0.16 4.95 8.49
CA GLU A 64 -1.05 4.12 9.29
C GLU A 64 -1.13 2.70 8.76
N SER A 65 -1.05 2.53 7.45
CA SER A 65 -0.99 1.21 6.81
C SER A 65 0.27 0.44 7.23
N VAL A 66 1.41 1.12 7.27
CA VAL A 66 2.68 0.55 7.73
C VAL A 66 2.61 0.17 9.20
N TYR A 67 2.17 1.09 10.07
CA TYR A 67 2.11 0.83 11.52
C TYR A 67 1.08 -0.23 11.90
N LEU A 68 -0.08 -0.29 11.23
CA LEU A 68 -0.99 -1.42 11.42
C LEU A 68 -0.32 -2.71 10.95
N GLY A 69 0.37 -2.71 9.80
CA GLY A 69 1.15 -3.87 9.34
C GLY A 69 2.14 -4.37 10.39
N LEU A 70 2.90 -3.48 11.03
CA LEU A 70 3.83 -3.82 12.11
C LEU A 70 3.10 -4.37 13.36
N ALA A 71 1.95 -3.80 13.71
CA ALA A 71 1.13 -4.31 14.81
C ALA A 71 0.55 -5.70 14.51
N LEU A 72 0.15 -5.96 13.26
CA LEU A 72 -0.26 -7.29 12.78
C LEU A 72 0.92 -8.27 12.78
N ALA A 73 2.13 -7.81 12.48
CA ALA A 73 3.35 -8.62 12.59
C ALA A 73 3.60 -9.11 14.01
N ALA A 74 3.41 -8.25 15.01
CA ALA A 74 3.47 -8.65 16.41
C ALA A 74 2.40 -9.69 16.80
N LYS A 75 1.37 -9.88 15.97
CA LYS A 75 0.31 -10.90 16.10
C LYS A 75 0.50 -12.11 15.19
N GLY A 76 1.63 -12.20 14.47
CA GLY A 76 1.99 -13.36 13.67
C GLY A 76 1.58 -13.28 12.19
N TYR A 77 1.19 -12.11 11.68
CA TYR A 77 0.95 -11.89 10.26
C TYR A 77 2.22 -11.42 9.55
N ARG A 78 2.40 -11.73 8.27
CA ARG A 78 3.51 -11.21 7.45
C ARG A 78 3.09 -9.93 6.75
N PRO A 79 3.67 -8.76 7.04
CA PRO A 79 3.39 -7.56 6.26
C PRO A 79 3.93 -7.70 4.83
N VAL A 80 3.12 -7.33 3.85
CA VAL A 80 3.46 -7.37 2.41
C VAL A 80 3.21 -5.98 1.82
N PRO A 81 4.22 -5.09 1.78
CA PRO A 81 4.05 -3.75 1.25
C PRO A 81 3.74 -3.74 -0.26
N LEU A 82 2.62 -3.13 -0.64
CA LEU A 82 2.18 -2.99 -2.04
C LEU A 82 2.24 -1.53 -2.54
N PHE A 83 2.99 -0.67 -1.85
CA PHE A 83 3.16 0.74 -2.24
C PHE A 83 3.93 0.86 -3.56
N ASN A 84 3.30 1.46 -4.58
CA ASN A 84 3.85 1.56 -5.93
C ASN A 84 4.01 3.01 -6.45
N ALA A 85 3.84 3.98 -5.56
CA ALA A 85 4.05 5.41 -5.83
C ALA A 85 5.55 5.76 -5.73
N TYR A 86 6.08 6.51 -6.70
CA TYR A 86 7.45 7.01 -6.63
C TYR A 86 7.57 8.19 -5.65
N PRO A 87 8.65 8.29 -4.88
CA PRO A 87 8.98 9.52 -4.15
C PRO A 87 9.39 10.62 -5.13
N LEU A 88 9.36 11.87 -4.66
CA LEU A 88 9.92 12.99 -5.41
C LEU A 88 11.42 12.74 -5.69
N PRO A 89 11.92 12.98 -6.92
CA PRO A 89 13.31 12.69 -7.26
C PRO A 89 14.29 13.41 -6.33
N THR A 90 15.31 12.67 -5.84
CA THR A 90 16.32 13.22 -4.91
C THR A 90 17.05 14.44 -5.50
N ALA A 91 17.34 14.43 -6.80
CA ALA A 91 17.98 15.55 -7.49
C ALA A 91 17.12 16.83 -7.40
N PHE A 92 15.81 16.72 -7.64
CA PHE A 92 14.88 17.85 -7.54
C PHE A 92 14.82 18.42 -6.11
N ILE A 93 14.84 17.54 -5.09
CA ILE A 93 14.88 17.95 -3.68
C ILE A 93 16.17 18.72 -3.38
N GLN A 94 17.32 18.24 -3.86
CA GLN A 94 18.64 18.83 -3.61
C GLN A 94 18.81 20.17 -4.32
N GLU A 95 18.49 20.25 -5.62
CA GLU A 95 18.61 21.47 -6.42
C GLU A 95 17.78 22.63 -5.85
N ARG A 96 16.63 22.32 -5.27
CA ARG A 96 15.70 23.29 -4.69
C ARG A 96 15.88 23.48 -3.18
N ASN A 97 16.81 22.74 -2.57
CA ASN A 97 17.04 22.69 -1.12
C ASN A 97 15.71 22.55 -0.33
N LEU A 98 14.84 21.63 -0.77
CA LEU A 98 13.52 21.46 -0.18
C LEU A 98 13.63 20.84 1.21
N SER A 99 12.98 21.46 2.18
CA SER A 99 12.72 20.79 3.46
C SER A 99 11.71 19.66 3.28
N LEU A 100 11.76 18.67 4.16
CA LEU A 100 10.88 17.50 4.11
C LEU A 100 9.40 17.89 4.19
N GLU A 101 9.07 18.92 4.96
CA GLU A 101 7.71 19.50 5.02
C GLU A 101 7.26 20.11 3.69
N LYS A 102 8.19 20.73 2.93
CA LYS A 102 7.88 21.31 1.63
C LYS A 102 7.69 20.26 0.55
N ILE A 103 8.29 19.07 0.66
CA ILE A 103 8.13 18.00 -0.33
C ILE A 103 6.65 17.66 -0.55
N LYS A 104 5.84 17.63 0.52
CA LYS A 104 4.40 17.32 0.45
C LYS A 104 3.62 18.30 -0.42
N GLN A 105 4.12 19.52 -0.60
CA GLN A 105 3.50 20.54 -1.46
C GLN A 105 3.74 20.28 -2.96
N PHE A 106 4.75 19.45 -3.28
CA PHE A 106 5.12 19.08 -4.65
C PHE A 106 4.65 17.68 -5.03
N THR A 107 3.96 16.94 -4.17
CA THR A 107 3.55 15.55 -4.44
C THR A 107 2.07 15.33 -4.18
N ARG A 108 1.43 14.44 -4.95
CA ARG A 108 0.02 14.08 -4.72
C ARG A 108 -0.18 13.05 -3.60
N VAL A 109 0.85 12.27 -3.31
CA VAL A 109 0.88 11.20 -2.30
C VAL A 109 2.10 11.41 -1.40
N ASP A 110 1.90 11.32 -0.08
CA ASP A 110 2.94 11.49 0.94
C ASP A 110 3.81 10.23 1.07
N VAL A 111 4.63 9.98 0.05
CA VAL A 111 5.50 8.79 -0.04
C VAL A 111 6.69 8.89 0.94
N GLU A 112 7.18 10.09 1.23
CA GLU A 112 8.31 10.29 2.16
C GLU A 112 8.00 9.77 3.56
N SER A 113 6.78 10.00 4.05
CA SER A 113 6.36 9.49 5.35
C SER A 113 6.23 7.96 5.34
N ILE A 114 5.77 7.36 4.23
CA ILE A 114 5.71 5.89 4.06
C ILE A 114 7.13 5.30 4.07
N LEU A 115 8.07 5.90 3.34
CA LEU A 115 9.49 5.50 3.33
C LEU A 115 10.09 5.56 4.74
N ALA A 116 9.82 6.64 5.48
CA ALA A 116 10.24 6.78 6.87
C ALA A 116 9.68 5.66 7.76
N ALA A 117 8.40 5.32 7.60
CA ALA A 117 7.77 4.25 8.37
C ALA A 117 8.30 2.86 8.02
N LEU A 118 8.56 2.58 6.73
CA LEU A 118 9.18 1.31 6.31
C LEU A 118 10.61 1.18 6.86
N TYR A 119 11.38 2.27 6.82
CA TYR A 119 12.74 2.29 7.38
C TYR A 119 12.74 2.10 8.90
N GLN A 120 11.92 2.86 9.63
CA GLN A 120 11.79 2.71 11.09
C GLN A 120 11.26 1.33 11.48
N GLY A 121 10.31 0.78 10.71
CA GLY A 121 9.72 -0.54 10.96
C GLY A 121 10.68 -1.70 10.79
N CYS A 122 11.85 -1.49 10.19
CA CYS A 122 12.86 -2.55 10.04
C CYS A 122 13.32 -3.09 11.41
N SER A 123 13.59 -2.21 12.37
CA SER A 123 14.04 -2.64 13.70
C SER A 123 12.96 -3.46 14.41
N THR A 124 11.69 -3.06 14.29
CA THR A 124 10.55 -3.81 14.83
C THR A 124 10.44 -5.19 14.19
N LEU A 125 10.49 -5.28 12.85
CA LEU A 125 10.38 -6.57 12.16
C LEU A 125 11.54 -7.51 12.44
N GLN A 126 12.76 -7.00 12.55
CA GLN A 126 13.94 -7.80 12.87
C GLN A 126 13.87 -8.45 14.25
N GLN A 127 13.14 -7.83 15.19
CA GLN A 127 12.89 -8.40 16.52
C GLN A 127 11.81 -9.48 16.51
N LEU A 128 11.07 -9.62 15.40
CA LEU A 128 9.97 -10.57 15.26
C LEU A 128 10.42 -11.79 14.45
N ASN A 129 10.45 -12.96 15.09
CA ASN A 129 10.69 -14.24 14.43
C ASN A 129 9.40 -14.78 13.80
N LEU A 130 8.95 -14.14 12.72
CA LEU A 130 7.77 -14.56 11.98
C LEU A 130 8.05 -15.82 11.14
N PRO A 131 7.15 -16.82 11.13
CA PRO A 131 7.22 -17.96 10.21
C PRO A 131 7.22 -17.52 8.74
N ASP A 132 7.94 -18.24 7.88
CA ASP A 132 8.00 -17.96 6.44
C ASP A 132 6.63 -18.02 5.75
N ASN A 133 5.72 -18.85 6.28
CA ASN A 133 4.35 -19.06 5.84
C ASN A 133 3.30 -18.31 6.70
N ALA A 134 3.70 -17.38 7.56
CA ALA A 134 2.77 -16.54 8.34
C ALA A 134 1.74 -15.88 7.41
N PRO A 135 0.44 -15.84 7.74
CA PRO A 135 -0.59 -15.31 6.84
C PRO A 135 -0.31 -13.86 6.46
N PRO A 136 -0.59 -13.45 5.21
CA PRO A 136 -0.17 -12.15 4.72
C PRO A 136 -1.09 -11.03 5.21
N ALA A 137 -0.49 -9.87 5.45
CA ALA A 137 -1.14 -8.57 5.61
C ALA A 137 -0.66 -7.65 4.47
N PHE A 138 -1.45 -7.55 3.39
CA PHE A 138 -1.15 -6.71 2.23
C PHE A 138 -1.36 -5.24 2.57
N LEU A 139 -0.32 -4.43 2.48
CA LEU A 139 -0.34 -3.02 2.89
C LEU A 139 -0.53 -2.10 1.68
N LEU A 140 -1.62 -1.35 1.68
CA LEU A 140 -1.96 -0.34 0.69
C LEU A 140 -2.07 1.03 1.34
N ASP A 141 -1.82 2.08 0.57
CA ASP A 141 -2.18 3.45 0.93
C ASP A 141 -3.55 3.79 0.32
N THR A 142 -4.53 4.14 1.14
CA THR A 142 -5.86 4.59 0.65
C THR A 142 -5.76 5.86 -0.18
N HIS A 143 -4.76 6.71 0.06
CA HIS A 143 -4.54 7.95 -0.68
C HIS A 143 -3.73 7.76 -1.96
N ARG A 144 -3.40 6.52 -2.36
CA ARG A 144 -2.55 6.24 -3.54
C ARG A 144 -3.08 6.81 -4.85
N GLN A 145 -4.40 6.95 -5.02
CA GLN A 145 -5.00 7.58 -6.20
C GLN A 145 -5.04 9.12 -6.11
N GLY A 146 -4.36 9.69 -5.10
CA GLY A 146 -4.35 11.09 -4.76
C GLY A 146 -5.64 11.53 -4.08
N HIS A 147 -5.56 12.63 -3.34
CA HIS A 147 -6.75 13.39 -3.01
C HIS A 147 -7.28 14.06 -4.28
N SER A 148 -8.60 14.23 -4.36
CA SER A 148 -9.23 15.05 -5.40
C SER A 148 -8.86 16.51 -5.13
N LEU A 149 -7.67 16.93 -5.57
CA LEU A 149 -7.37 18.34 -5.72
C LEU A 149 -8.37 18.85 -6.74
N ALA A 150 -9.27 19.75 -6.31
CA ALA A 150 -10.15 20.44 -7.22
C ALA A 150 -9.30 20.95 -8.39
N PHE A 151 -9.71 20.63 -9.62
CA PHE A 151 -9.03 20.90 -10.89
C PHE A 151 -8.64 22.37 -11.14
N GLN A 152 -8.82 23.27 -10.17
CA GLN A 152 -8.68 24.70 -10.33
C GLN A 152 -7.24 25.20 -10.11
N PHE A 153 -6.37 24.47 -9.41
CA PHE A 153 -4.95 24.84 -9.28
C PHE A 153 -4.05 23.61 -9.16
N VAL A 154 -3.47 23.16 -10.28
CA VAL A 154 -2.32 22.25 -10.28
C VAL A 154 -1.07 23.14 -10.29
N PRO A 155 -0.28 23.19 -9.20
CA PRO A 155 0.94 24.00 -9.17
C PRO A 155 1.90 23.59 -10.29
N GLU A 156 2.60 24.55 -10.89
CA GLU A 156 3.73 24.24 -11.76
C GLU A 156 4.74 23.36 -11.00
N ASN A 157 5.23 22.31 -11.66
CA ASN A 157 6.13 21.31 -11.07
C ASN A 157 5.49 20.39 -10.00
N LEU A 158 4.16 20.24 -9.96
CA LEU A 158 3.55 19.17 -9.17
C LEU A 158 4.00 17.81 -9.72
N PHE A 159 4.54 16.98 -8.84
CA PHE A 159 4.91 15.60 -9.11
C PHE A 159 3.71 14.70 -8.86
N ASP A 160 3.18 14.13 -9.94
CA ASP A 160 2.10 13.16 -9.88
C ASP A 160 2.66 11.77 -9.60
N ASN A 161 2.69 11.41 -8.32
CA ASN A 161 3.06 10.09 -7.82
C ASN A 161 1.85 9.26 -7.40
N ARG A 162 0.69 9.50 -8.02
CA ARG A 162 -0.46 8.61 -7.82
C ARG A 162 -0.13 7.23 -8.37
N SER A 163 -0.65 6.20 -7.73
CA SER A 163 -0.50 4.82 -8.16
C SER A 163 -1.82 4.07 -8.11
N VAL A 164 -1.83 2.90 -8.72
CA VAL A 164 -2.95 1.98 -8.81
C VAL A 164 -2.45 0.57 -8.51
N VAL A 165 -3.35 -0.28 -8.02
CA VAL A 165 -3.08 -1.72 -7.88
C VAL A 165 -3.87 -2.55 -8.90
N PHE A 166 -3.25 -3.62 -9.37
CA PHE A 166 -3.85 -4.56 -10.31
C PHE A 166 -4.03 -5.93 -9.66
N THR A 167 -4.85 -6.78 -10.30
CA THR A 167 -5.03 -8.18 -9.85
C THR A 167 -3.73 -8.98 -9.83
N THR A 168 -2.75 -8.63 -10.67
CA THR A 168 -1.42 -9.24 -10.72
C THR A 168 -0.51 -8.81 -9.57
N ASP A 169 -0.88 -7.78 -8.81
CA ASP A 169 -0.12 -7.33 -7.63
C ASP A 169 -0.45 -8.17 -6.39
N PHE A 170 -1.44 -9.05 -6.51
CA PHE A 170 -1.90 -9.94 -5.46
C PHE A 170 -1.83 -11.40 -5.93
N PRO A 171 -1.67 -12.36 -5.00
CA PRO A 171 -1.82 -13.76 -5.34
C PRO A 171 -3.25 -14.08 -5.79
N SER A 172 -3.36 -15.04 -6.70
CA SER A 172 -4.66 -15.58 -7.13
C SER A 172 -5.36 -16.31 -5.97
N VAL A 173 -6.68 -16.47 -6.07
CA VAL A 173 -7.44 -17.26 -5.07
C VAL A 173 -6.94 -18.70 -5.00
N ASP A 174 -6.55 -19.29 -6.13
CA ASP A 174 -5.98 -20.65 -6.16
C ASP A 174 -4.66 -20.72 -5.39
N PHE A 175 -3.78 -19.73 -5.57
CA PHE A 175 -2.54 -19.63 -4.80
C PHE A 175 -2.83 -19.45 -3.32
N LEU A 176 -3.71 -18.51 -2.95
CA LEU A 176 -4.10 -18.26 -1.56
C LEU A 176 -4.65 -19.52 -0.88
N THR A 177 -5.54 -20.23 -1.57
CA THR A 177 -6.17 -21.47 -1.08
C THR A 177 -5.13 -22.57 -0.90
N ALA A 178 -4.19 -22.71 -1.85
CA ALA A 178 -3.09 -23.67 -1.74
C ALA A 178 -2.17 -23.38 -0.53
N GLN A 179 -2.09 -22.12 -0.10
CA GLN A 179 -1.39 -21.69 1.12
C GLN A 179 -2.31 -21.63 2.35
N SER A 180 -3.46 -22.33 2.32
CA SER A 180 -4.44 -22.41 3.42
C SER A 180 -5.05 -21.07 3.83
N ILE A 181 -5.08 -20.08 2.93
CA ILE A 181 -5.82 -18.83 3.12
C ILE A 181 -7.24 -19.00 2.58
N MET A 182 -8.20 -18.97 3.50
CA MET A 182 -9.62 -19.30 3.28
C MET A 182 -10.54 -18.09 3.25
N SER A 183 -10.08 -16.92 3.70
CA SER A 183 -10.87 -15.68 3.63
C SER A 183 -9.97 -14.43 3.74
N MET A 184 -10.53 -13.29 3.35
CA MET A 184 -9.87 -11.99 3.40
C MET A 184 -10.60 -11.02 4.32
N ILE A 185 -9.88 -10.35 5.22
CA ILE A 185 -10.39 -9.19 5.98
C ILE A 185 -9.82 -7.92 5.36
N VAL A 186 -10.68 -7.02 4.90
CA VAL A 186 -10.28 -5.69 4.43
C VAL A 186 -10.45 -4.67 5.56
N VAL A 187 -9.36 -4.05 5.98
CA VAL A 187 -9.30 -3.09 7.09
C VAL A 187 -9.21 -1.66 6.56
N ARG A 188 -10.09 -0.76 7.02
CA ARG A 188 -10.10 0.67 6.65
C ARG A 188 -10.42 1.58 7.85
N GLN A 189 -10.10 2.87 7.73
CA GLN A 189 -10.49 3.87 8.74
C GLN A 189 -11.98 4.21 8.70
N ARG A 190 -12.53 4.40 7.50
CA ARG A 190 -13.89 4.90 7.24
C ARG A 190 -14.43 4.27 5.95
N ASP A 191 -15.76 4.22 5.89
CA ASP A 191 -16.65 3.78 4.80
C ASP A 191 -16.30 2.49 4.01
N ARG A 192 -17.33 1.89 3.40
CA ARG A 192 -17.19 0.71 2.53
C ARG A 192 -16.97 1.12 1.07
N LYS A 193 -16.51 2.35 0.80
CA LYS A 193 -16.27 2.84 -0.56
C LYS A 193 -14.80 2.72 -0.90
N PHE A 194 -14.46 1.61 -1.54
CA PHE A 194 -13.10 1.36 -2.03
C PHE A 194 -12.84 2.18 -3.30
N THR A 195 -11.57 2.45 -3.55
CA THR A 195 -11.11 2.93 -4.86
C THR A 195 -11.45 1.91 -5.95
N SER A 196 -11.55 2.37 -7.20
CA SER A 196 -11.99 1.54 -8.33
C SER A 196 -11.08 0.32 -8.55
N ASP A 197 -9.79 0.47 -8.28
CA ASP A 197 -8.77 -0.57 -8.41
C ASP A 197 -8.96 -1.71 -7.40
N LEU A 198 -9.08 -1.37 -6.12
CA LEU A 198 -9.32 -2.33 -5.05
C LEU A 198 -10.72 -2.93 -5.16
N THR A 199 -11.72 -2.15 -5.58
CA THR A 199 -13.08 -2.68 -5.89
C THR A 199 -13.00 -3.80 -6.91
N TYR A 200 -12.22 -3.62 -7.99
CA TYR A 200 -12.07 -4.64 -9.03
C TYR A 200 -11.36 -5.90 -8.53
N ILE A 201 -10.30 -5.75 -7.72
CA ILE A 201 -9.58 -6.88 -7.11
C ILE A 201 -10.49 -7.68 -6.18
N LEU A 202 -11.15 -7.00 -5.25
CA LEU A 202 -12.07 -7.64 -4.30
C LEU A 202 -13.24 -8.31 -5.03
N HIS A 203 -13.79 -7.67 -6.06
CA HIS A 203 -14.82 -8.29 -6.89
C HIS A 203 -14.30 -9.57 -7.58
N THR A 204 -13.08 -9.55 -8.11
CA THR A 204 -12.47 -10.73 -8.75
C THR A 204 -12.31 -11.89 -7.77
N TRP A 205 -11.83 -11.61 -6.55
CA TRP A 205 -11.77 -12.62 -5.48
C TRP A 205 -13.14 -13.15 -5.09
N GLN A 206 -14.15 -12.28 -4.97
CA GLN A 206 -15.53 -12.69 -4.69
C GLN A 206 -16.10 -13.60 -5.79
N GLN A 207 -15.86 -13.30 -7.07
CA GLN A 207 -16.28 -14.16 -8.19
C GLN A 207 -15.58 -15.52 -8.15
N ALA A 208 -14.32 -15.55 -7.70
CA ALA A 208 -13.57 -16.77 -7.42
C ALA A 208 -13.95 -17.42 -6.06
N LYS A 209 -15.06 -16.99 -5.43
CA LYS A 209 -15.63 -17.55 -4.20
C LYS A 209 -14.75 -17.41 -2.95
N MET A 210 -13.79 -16.48 -2.95
CA MET A 210 -13.07 -16.10 -1.72
C MET A 210 -14.01 -15.28 -0.82
N PRO A 211 -14.33 -15.75 0.40
CA PRO A 211 -15.10 -14.97 1.37
C PRO A 211 -14.37 -13.68 1.75
N LEU A 212 -15.12 -12.57 1.75
CA LEU A 212 -14.60 -11.26 2.11
C LEU A 212 -15.30 -10.75 3.37
N GLU A 213 -14.52 -10.15 4.25
CA GLU A 213 -14.98 -9.46 5.45
C GLU A 213 -14.44 -8.02 5.45
N TYR A 214 -15.17 -7.13 6.09
CA TYR A 214 -14.81 -5.73 6.26
C TYR A 214 -14.67 -5.42 7.74
N LYS A 215 -13.56 -4.78 8.10
CA LYS A 215 -13.29 -4.25 9.42
C LYS A 215 -13.02 -2.77 9.33
N ARG A 216 -13.83 -1.96 10.00
CA ARG A 216 -13.45 -0.58 10.30
C ARG A 216 -12.55 -0.60 11.52
N LEU A 217 -11.36 0.00 11.41
CA LEU A 217 -10.34 -0.08 12.46
C LEU A 217 -10.82 0.49 13.81
N ALA A 218 -11.63 1.56 13.77
CA ALA A 218 -12.16 2.22 14.96
C ALA A 218 -13.28 1.45 15.67
N ASP A 219 -13.91 0.47 15.01
CA ASP A 219 -15.04 -0.26 15.59
C ASP A 219 -14.51 -1.32 16.55
N GLN A 220 -15.20 -1.54 17.67
CA GLN A 220 -14.87 -2.63 18.60
C GLN A 220 -15.43 -3.99 18.15
N TYR A 221 -16.36 -3.99 17.20
CA TYR A 221 -17.02 -5.21 16.72
C TYR A 221 -16.12 -6.03 15.79
N PRO A 222 -16.31 -7.36 15.72
CA PRO A 222 -15.62 -8.22 14.75
C PRO A 222 -15.84 -7.77 13.29
N ALA A 223 -14.96 -8.23 12.41
CA ALA A 223 -15.12 -8.04 10.96
C ALA A 223 -16.47 -8.61 10.50
N GLN A 224 -17.11 -7.95 9.53
CA GLN A 224 -18.44 -8.28 9.04
C GLN A 224 -18.39 -8.73 7.58
N PRO A 225 -19.28 -9.63 7.13
CA PRO A 225 -19.33 -10.03 5.72
C PRO A 225 -19.38 -8.83 4.76
N LEU A 226 -18.56 -8.89 3.73
CA LEU A 226 -18.42 -7.87 2.71
C LEU A 226 -18.89 -8.42 1.37
N LYS A 227 -19.86 -7.74 0.76
CA LYS A 227 -20.23 -7.95 -0.63
C LYS A 227 -19.75 -6.78 -1.46
N ILE A 228 -19.05 -7.09 -2.55
CA ILE A 228 -18.55 -6.11 -3.51
C ILE A 228 -19.34 -6.25 -4.79
N TRP A 229 -19.77 -5.12 -5.32
CA TRP A 229 -20.33 -5.04 -6.67
C TRP A 229 -19.36 -4.29 -7.56
N ALA A 230 -19.19 -4.78 -8.79
CA ALA A 230 -18.46 -4.09 -9.84
C ALA A 230 -19.25 -4.21 -11.15
N PHE A 231 -19.21 -3.15 -11.97
CA PHE A 231 -19.85 -3.18 -13.27
C PHE A 231 -18.97 -3.91 -14.32
N PRO A 232 -19.58 -4.51 -15.36
CA PRO A 232 -18.84 -5.17 -16.44
C PRO A 232 -17.82 -4.23 -17.09
N GLY A 233 -16.58 -4.68 -17.22
CA GLY A 233 -15.50 -3.89 -17.82
C GLY A 233 -14.73 -2.98 -16.85
N LEU A 234 -15.07 -2.90 -15.56
CA LEU A 234 -14.33 -2.09 -14.57
C LEU A 234 -12.81 -2.33 -14.63
N GLY A 235 -12.35 -3.56 -14.83
CA GLY A 235 -10.91 -3.85 -14.98
C GLY A 235 -10.26 -3.19 -16.20
N ILE A 236 -10.97 -3.16 -17.34
CA ILE A 236 -10.52 -2.45 -18.55
C ILE A 236 -10.50 -0.95 -18.27
N TRP A 237 -11.54 -0.43 -17.60
CA TRP A 237 -11.59 0.98 -17.20
C TRP A 237 -10.46 1.38 -16.26
N VAL A 238 -10.14 0.56 -15.26
CA VAL A 238 -9.01 0.83 -14.34
C VAL A 238 -7.70 0.88 -15.11
N ARG A 239 -7.44 -0.08 -16.02
CA ARG A 239 -6.23 -0.07 -16.86
C ARG A 239 -6.19 1.14 -17.80
N LEU A 240 -7.32 1.45 -18.45
CA LEU A 240 -7.42 2.58 -19.36
C LEU A 240 -7.19 3.91 -18.63
N ILE A 241 -7.86 4.14 -17.49
CA ILE A 241 -7.67 5.34 -16.67
C ILE A 241 -6.23 5.41 -16.16
N ALA A 242 -5.65 4.29 -15.73
CA ALA A 242 -4.24 4.25 -15.31
C ALA A 242 -3.31 4.71 -16.43
N HIS A 243 -3.46 4.19 -17.65
CA HIS A 243 -2.67 4.61 -18.80
C HIS A 243 -2.89 6.07 -19.21
N LEU A 244 -4.11 6.59 -19.06
CA LEU A 244 -4.46 7.95 -19.47
C LEU A 244 -4.12 9.02 -18.42
N THR A 245 -4.08 8.65 -17.15
CA THR A 245 -4.05 9.64 -16.05
C THR A 245 -2.88 9.49 -15.09
N LEU A 246 -2.15 8.37 -15.14
CA LEU A 246 -0.97 8.14 -14.30
C LEU A 246 0.29 8.24 -15.14
N MET A 247 1.32 8.86 -14.57
CA MET A 247 2.64 8.93 -15.17
C MET A 247 3.38 7.63 -14.85
N SER A 248 3.45 6.70 -15.81
CA SER A 248 4.20 5.45 -15.64
C SER A 248 5.68 5.61 -15.99
N ASN A 249 6.55 4.95 -15.24
CA ASN A 249 8.01 5.01 -15.40
C ASN A 249 8.48 3.73 -16.11
N SER A 250 9.66 3.76 -16.76
CA SER A 250 10.24 2.58 -17.44
C SER A 250 10.56 1.39 -16.52
N THR A 251 10.49 1.58 -15.20
CA THR A 251 10.77 0.60 -14.14
C THR A 251 9.52 -0.01 -13.49
N GLY A 252 8.31 0.30 -13.99
CA GLY A 252 7.07 -0.39 -13.60
C GLY A 252 6.30 0.19 -12.40
N GLY A 253 6.73 1.31 -11.82
CA GLY A 253 5.91 2.10 -10.87
C GLY A 253 5.41 3.42 -11.46
N PHE A 254 4.83 4.28 -10.62
CA PHE A 254 4.16 5.51 -11.05
C PHE A 254 4.74 6.79 -10.41
N GLY A 255 5.07 7.78 -11.24
CA GLY A 255 5.61 9.08 -10.84
C GLY A 255 6.13 9.92 -12.02
N GLY A 256 5.66 11.16 -12.16
CA GLY A 256 6.20 12.12 -13.13
C GLY A 256 5.79 13.56 -12.87
N PHE A 257 6.56 14.53 -13.38
CA PHE A 257 6.19 15.95 -13.29
C PHE A 257 5.04 16.28 -14.26
N ILE A 258 4.05 17.03 -13.78
CA ILE A 258 3.01 17.60 -14.64
C ILE A 258 3.61 18.84 -15.32
N HIS A 259 3.83 18.76 -16.63
CA HIS A 259 4.13 19.93 -17.44
C HIS A 259 2.83 20.57 -17.91
N THR A 260 2.55 21.79 -17.49
CA THR A 260 1.56 22.63 -18.19
C THR A 260 2.15 22.98 -19.55
N SER A 261 1.52 22.53 -20.62
CA SER A 261 1.82 23.06 -21.95
C SER A 261 1.58 24.56 -21.91
N SER A 262 2.65 25.34 -22.05
CA SER A 262 2.57 26.77 -22.33
C SER A 262 1.78 26.95 -23.62
N SER A 263 0.50 27.31 -23.50
CA SER A 263 -0.26 27.82 -24.64
C SER A 263 0.41 29.12 -25.09
N GLY A 264 0.90 29.11 -26.34
CA GLY A 264 1.35 30.30 -27.06
C GLY A 264 0.20 31.20 -27.50
#